data_AF-A0A7V7DP35-F1
#
_entry.id   AF-A0A7V7DP35-F1
#
_cell.length_a   1.000
_cell.length_b   1.000
_cell.length_c   1.000
_cell.angle_alpha   90.00
_cell.angle_beta   90.00
_cell.angle_gamma   90.00
#
_symmetry.space_group_name_H-M   'P 1'
#
loop_
_entity.id
_entity.type
_entity.pdbx_description
1 polymer ?
#
loop_
_entity_poly.entity_id
_entity_poly.type
_entity_poly.pdbx_seq_one_letter_code
_entity_poly.pdbx_strand_id
1 'polypeptide(L)'
;RLLKRPFQKVLVDAPCSGLGVISRHPDIKLVKTGKDIERLAELQQSLLNRAVEVLEPEGKLLYVTCTVSKEENENNVERFLRRNSTMALVDLRKSAPGWALDLVDGNGFFRTLPHIHGMEGFFGALFTKK
;
A
#
# COMPACT_ATOMS: atom_id res chain seq x y z
N ARG A 1 -15.58 17.92 -13.80
CA ARG A 1 -15.16 16.68 -13.09
C ARG A 1 -15.24 15.55 -14.10
N LEU A 2 -14.13 14.87 -14.43
CA LEU A 2 -14.08 13.85 -15.51
C LEU A 2 -14.92 12.59 -15.21
N LEU A 3 -15.21 12.34 -13.94
CA LEU A 3 -16.00 11.20 -13.49
C LEU A 3 -17.38 11.65 -13.01
N LYS A 4 -18.43 11.00 -13.53
CA LYS A 4 -19.83 11.31 -13.22
C LYS A 4 -20.28 10.82 -11.84
N ARG A 5 -19.61 9.80 -11.29
CA ARG A 5 -19.86 9.24 -9.95
C ARG A 5 -18.54 8.82 -9.29
N PRO A 6 -18.43 8.90 -7.96
CA PRO A 6 -17.28 8.34 -7.24
C PRO A 6 -17.31 6.80 -7.28
N PHE A 7 -16.23 6.15 -6.87
CA PHE A 7 -16.06 4.71 -6.88
C PHE A 7 -16.27 4.10 -5.50
N GLN A 8 -16.84 2.90 -5.46
CA GLN A 8 -16.97 2.11 -4.22
C GLN A 8 -15.64 1.46 -3.81
N LYS A 9 -14.77 1.18 -4.78
CA LYS A 9 -13.47 0.53 -4.58
C LYS A 9 -12.42 1.20 -5.44
N VAL A 10 -11.27 1.50 -4.85
CA VAL A 10 -10.12 2.07 -5.53
C VAL A 10 -8.89 1.26 -5.17
N LEU A 11 -8.06 0.95 -6.16
CA LEU A 11 -6.75 0.33 -5.98
C LEU A 11 -5.67 1.34 -6.37
N VAL A 12 -4.72 1.57 -5.48
CA VAL A 12 -3.49 2.30 -5.74
C VAL A 12 -2.35 1.30 -5.68
N ASP A 13 -2.03 0.73 -6.84
CA ASP A 13 -0.78 0.02 -7.06
C ASP A 13 0.29 1.08 -7.35
N ALA A 14 1.12 1.37 -6.35
CA ALA A 14 1.90 2.59 -6.34
C ALA A 14 3.31 2.36 -6.90
N PRO A 15 3.85 3.31 -7.69
CA PRO A 15 5.26 3.28 -8.05
C PRO A 15 6.11 3.29 -6.76
N CYS A 16 6.99 2.31 -6.62
CA CYS A 16 7.81 2.13 -5.43
C CYS A 16 9.25 1.77 -5.78
N SER A 17 10.10 1.63 -4.76
CA SER A 17 11.52 1.32 -4.95
C SER A 17 11.76 -0.08 -5.53
N GLY A 18 10.80 -1.00 -5.41
CA GLY A 18 10.91 -2.37 -5.90
C GLY A 18 11.88 -3.25 -5.08
N LEU A 19 12.22 -2.87 -3.85
CA LEU A 19 13.18 -3.64 -3.03
C LEU A 19 12.68 -5.07 -2.72
N GLY A 20 11.37 -5.31 -2.80
CA GLY A 20 10.78 -6.63 -2.60
C GLY A 20 10.96 -7.58 -3.79
N VAL A 21 11.32 -7.05 -4.96
CA VAL A 21 11.46 -7.81 -6.22
C VAL A 21 12.91 -7.91 -6.73
N ILE A 22 13.87 -7.60 -5.85
CA ILE A 22 15.31 -7.60 -6.15
C ILE A 22 15.82 -8.94 -6.68
N SER A 23 15.19 -10.06 -6.32
CA SER A 23 15.61 -11.39 -6.79
C SER A 23 15.42 -11.55 -8.30
N ARG A 24 14.40 -10.89 -8.87
CA ARG A 24 14.10 -10.87 -10.30
C ARG A 24 14.70 -9.67 -11.02
N HIS A 25 14.94 -8.57 -10.28
CA HIS A 25 15.46 -7.30 -10.80
C HIS A 25 16.66 -6.83 -9.97
N PRO A 26 17.84 -7.48 -10.11
CA PRO A 26 19.01 -7.22 -9.27
C PRO A 26 19.64 -5.84 -9.50
N ASP A 27 19.38 -5.21 -10.65
CA ASP A 27 19.81 -3.86 -11.02
C ASP A 27 19.29 -2.79 -10.04
N ILE A 28 18.14 -3.05 -9.39
CA ILE A 28 17.56 -2.20 -8.34
C ILE A 28 18.60 -1.87 -7.25
N LYS A 29 19.48 -2.82 -6.90
CA LYS A 29 20.54 -2.62 -5.89
C LYS A 29 21.54 -1.52 -6.27
N LEU A 30 21.73 -1.29 -7.57
CA LEU A 30 22.71 -0.35 -8.10
C LEU A 30 22.09 1.04 -8.33
N VAL A 31 20.81 1.09 -8.70
CA VAL A 31 20.16 2.34 -9.15
C VAL A 31 19.31 3.03 -8.09
N LYS A 32 18.84 2.32 -7.06
CA LYS A 32 17.96 2.92 -6.04
C LYS A 32 18.75 3.50 -4.87
N THR A 33 18.43 4.74 -4.53
CA THR A 33 19.02 5.45 -3.40
C THR A 33 17.98 5.72 -2.31
N GLY A 34 18.44 6.03 -1.09
CA GLY A 34 17.53 6.45 0.00
C GLY A 34 16.67 7.68 -0.37
N LYS A 35 17.25 8.64 -1.12
CA LYS A 35 16.52 9.81 -1.62
C LYS A 35 15.40 9.43 -2.60
N ASP A 36 15.59 8.37 -3.39
CA ASP A 36 14.52 7.87 -4.26
C ASP A 36 13.37 7.29 -3.46
N ILE A 37 13.65 6.55 -2.39
CA ILE A 37 12.63 5.99 -1.48
C ILE A 37 11.79 7.12 -0.87
N GLU A 38 12.44 8.16 -0.35
CA GLU A 38 11.75 9.34 0.20
C GLU A 38 10.85 10.03 -0.84
N ARG A 39 11.38 10.29 -2.04
CA ARG A 39 10.64 10.91 -3.14
C ARG A 39 9.45 10.04 -3.59
N LEU A 40 9.63 8.72 -3.63
CA LEU A 40 8.57 7.78 -3.98
C LEU A 40 7.47 7.75 -2.91
N ALA A 41 7.83 7.77 -1.62
CA ALA A 41 6.86 7.85 -0.53
C ALA A 41 6.00 9.14 -0.62
N GLU A 42 6.60 10.28 -1.00
CA GLU A 42 5.85 11.52 -1.24
C GLU A 42 4.90 11.44 -2.44
N LEU A 43 5.34 10.81 -3.53
CA LEU A 43 4.48 10.55 -4.68
C LEU A 43 3.31 9.63 -4.30
N GLN A 44 3.58 8.58 -3.54
CA GLN A 44 2.58 7.64 -3.04
C GLN A 44 1.52 8.35 -2.16
N GLN A 45 1.93 9.27 -1.27
CA GLN A 45 0.97 10.12 -0.53
C GLN A 45 0.07 10.93 -1.47
N SER A 46 0.66 11.52 -2.50
CA SER A 46 -0.09 12.33 -3.47
C SER A 46 -1.14 11.48 -4.19
N LEU A 47 -0.79 10.26 -4.59
CA LEU A 47 -1.71 9.30 -5.21
C LEU A 47 -2.83 8.87 -4.25
N LEU A 48 -2.50 8.55 -3.00
CA LEU A 48 -3.48 8.19 -1.97
C LEU A 48 -4.49 9.31 -1.72
N ASN A 49 -4.04 10.56 -1.62
CA ASN A 49 -4.94 11.70 -1.41
C ASN A 49 -5.89 11.89 -2.61
N ARG A 50 -5.40 11.74 -3.84
CA ARG A 50 -6.27 11.78 -5.04
C ARG A 50 -7.26 10.62 -5.08
N ALA A 51 -6.86 9.44 -4.63
CA ALA A 51 -7.75 8.28 -4.53
C ALA A 51 -8.91 8.53 -3.56
N VAL A 52 -8.69 9.24 -2.45
CA VAL A 52 -9.75 9.62 -1.50
C VAL A 52 -10.80 10.55 -2.13
N GLU A 53 -10.40 11.46 -3.03
CA GLU A 53 -11.30 12.42 -3.71
C GLU A 53 -12.31 11.74 -4.65
N VAL A 54 -11.96 10.56 -5.16
CA VAL A 54 -12.80 9.77 -6.07
C VAL A 54 -13.49 8.59 -5.38
N LEU A 55 -13.24 8.38 -4.08
CA LEU A 55 -13.84 7.31 -3.30
C LEU A 55 -15.17 7.74 -2.65
N GLU A 56 -16.20 6.90 -2.76
CA GLU A 56 -17.49 7.08 -2.08
C GLU A 56 -17.35 6.90 -0.56
N PRO A 57 -18.22 7.51 0.27
CA PRO A 57 -18.38 7.13 1.67
C PRO A 57 -18.61 5.61 1.79
N GLU A 58 -18.09 4.99 2.85
CA GLU A 58 -18.04 3.53 3.05
C GLU A 58 -17.24 2.74 1.98
N GLY A 59 -16.67 3.44 0.99
CA GLY A 59 -15.84 2.85 -0.04
C GLY A 59 -14.51 2.34 0.50
N LYS A 60 -13.91 1.39 -0.23
CA LYS A 60 -12.62 0.78 0.11
C LYS A 60 -11.48 1.28 -0.78
N LEU A 61 -10.34 1.60 -0.17
CA LEU A 61 -9.10 1.95 -0.86
C LEU A 61 -8.04 0.92 -0.50
N LEU A 62 -7.51 0.20 -1.48
CA LEU A 62 -6.39 -0.71 -1.29
C LEU A 62 -5.12 -0.03 -1.81
N TYR A 63 -4.12 0.11 -0.95
CA TYR A 63 -2.78 0.59 -1.29
C TYR A 63 -1.83 -0.61 -1.37
N VAL A 64 -1.06 -0.73 -2.45
CA VAL A 64 -0.15 -1.85 -2.67
C VAL A 64 1.21 -1.34 -3.16
N THR A 65 2.27 -2.00 -2.71
CA THR A 65 3.64 -1.81 -3.22
C THR A 65 4.36 -3.15 -3.36
N CYS A 66 5.37 -3.19 -4.22
CA CYS A 66 6.32 -4.32 -4.35
C CYS A 66 7.66 -4.03 -3.65
N THR A 67 7.60 -3.31 -2.52
CA THR A 67 8.78 -2.98 -1.70
C THR A 67 8.62 -3.44 -0.25
N VAL A 68 9.76 -3.63 0.40
CA VAL A 68 9.85 -3.94 1.84
C VAL A 68 10.27 -2.73 2.68
N SER A 69 10.45 -1.55 2.07
CA SER A 69 10.78 -0.31 2.78
C SER A 69 9.63 0.14 3.69
N LYS A 70 9.94 0.44 4.96
CA LYS A 70 8.97 0.97 5.92
C LYS A 70 8.54 2.40 5.60
N GLU A 71 9.44 3.17 5.01
CA GLU A 71 9.23 4.55 4.56
C GLU A 71 8.12 4.64 3.52
N GLU A 72 8.07 3.67 2.60
CA GLU A 72 7.02 3.54 1.59
C GLU A 72 5.78 2.82 2.14
N ASN A 73 5.94 1.93 3.12
CA ASN A 73 4.85 1.11 3.65
C ASN A 73 4.25 1.69 4.94
N GLU A 74 4.60 1.16 6.11
CA GLU A 74 3.95 1.47 7.40
C GLU A 74 4.02 2.96 7.75
N ASN A 75 5.17 3.61 7.57
CA ASN A 75 5.34 5.02 7.86
C ASN A 75 4.46 5.88 6.94
N ASN A 76 4.31 5.44 5.70
CA ASN A 76 3.48 6.11 4.70
C ASN A 76 1.99 5.96 5.03
N VAL A 77 1.57 4.76 5.44
CA VAL A 77 0.22 4.48 5.93
C VAL A 77 -0.11 5.36 7.14
N GLU A 78 0.79 5.42 8.13
CA GLU A 78 0.62 6.25 9.32
C GLU A 78 0.48 7.74 8.96
N ARG A 79 1.38 8.24 8.10
CA ARG A 79 1.33 9.62 7.60
C ARG A 79 0.02 9.92 6.86
N PHE A 80 -0.46 8.98 6.04
CA PHE A 80 -1.71 9.12 5.30
C PHE A 80 -2.91 9.22 6.25
N LEU A 81 -3.01 8.33 7.24
CA LEU A 81 -4.11 8.31 8.21
C LEU A 81 -4.10 9.56 9.10
N ARG A 82 -2.92 10.04 9.51
CA ARG A 82 -2.79 11.29 10.27
C ARG A 82 -3.31 12.51 9.51
N ARG A 83 -3.19 12.50 8.17
CA ARG A 83 -3.63 13.61 7.29
C ARG A 83 -5.08 13.48 6.82
N ASN A 84 -5.65 12.28 6.85
CA ASN A 84 -6.98 11.99 6.33
C ASN A 84 -7.88 11.38 7.41
N SER A 85 -8.50 12.24 8.23
CA SER A 85 -9.36 11.83 9.35
C SER A 85 -10.63 11.05 8.94
N THR A 86 -11.05 11.21 7.69
CA THR A 86 -12.15 10.47 7.06
C THR A 86 -11.78 9.05 6.67
N MET A 87 -10.50 8.67 6.72
CA MET A 87 -10.06 7.32 6.42
C MET A 87 -9.79 6.55 7.70
N ALA A 88 -10.08 5.25 7.69
CA ALA A 88 -9.69 4.32 8.74
C ALA A 88 -9.03 3.09 8.12
N LEU A 89 -8.03 2.55 8.83
CA LEU A 89 -7.41 1.28 8.48
C LEU A 89 -8.40 0.14 8.73
N VAL A 90 -8.50 -0.78 7.77
CA VAL A 90 -9.24 -2.03 7.91
C VAL A 90 -8.25 -3.12 8.29
N ASP A 91 -8.52 -3.80 9.41
CA ASP A 91 -7.74 -4.94 9.85
C ASP A 91 -8.04 -6.15 8.96
N LEU A 92 -7.12 -6.48 8.05
CA LEU A 92 -7.31 -7.57 7.10
C LEU A 92 -7.44 -8.94 7.78
N ARG A 93 -7.00 -9.11 9.03
CA ARG A 93 -7.19 -10.37 9.77
C ARG A 93 -8.67 -10.71 9.97
N LYS A 94 -9.54 -9.70 9.89
CA LYS A 94 -11.00 -9.84 10.07
C LYS A 94 -11.78 -9.94 8.76
N SER A 95 -11.15 -9.65 7.62
CA SER A 95 -11.85 -9.52 6.34
C SER A 95 -11.17 -10.25 5.17
N ALA A 96 -9.92 -10.68 5.32
CA ALA A 96 -9.24 -11.48 4.32
C ALA A 96 -9.90 -12.88 4.23
N PRO A 97 -9.95 -13.47 3.03
CA PRO A 97 -10.41 -14.84 2.89
C PRO A 97 -9.48 -15.80 3.62
N GLY A 98 -10.00 -16.94 4.10
CA GLY A 98 -9.25 -17.87 4.94
C GLY A 98 -7.90 -18.31 4.36
N TRP A 99 -7.83 -18.49 3.04
CA TRP A 99 -6.58 -18.87 2.34
C TRP A 99 -5.50 -17.78 2.37
N ALA A 100 -5.87 -16.52 2.61
CA ALA A 100 -4.96 -15.38 2.62
C ALA A 100 -4.53 -14.95 4.02
N LEU A 101 -5.07 -15.58 5.09
CA LEU A 101 -4.78 -15.16 6.47
C LEU A 101 -3.30 -15.28 6.82
N ASP A 102 -2.61 -16.29 6.31
CA ASP A 102 -1.15 -16.46 6.49
C ASP A 102 -0.34 -15.37 5.80
N LEU A 103 -0.94 -14.61 4.89
CA LEU A 103 -0.34 -13.47 4.19
C LEU A 103 -0.71 -12.13 4.84
N VAL A 104 -1.35 -12.14 6.00
CA VAL A 104 -1.69 -10.94 6.77
C VAL A 104 -0.84 -10.90 8.03
N ASP A 105 -0.09 -9.82 8.22
CA ASP A 105 0.77 -9.64 9.38
C ASP A 105 0.00 -9.26 10.65
N GLY A 106 0.70 -9.26 11.79
CA GLY A 106 0.13 -8.95 13.10
C GLY A 106 -0.44 -7.53 13.23
N ASN A 107 -0.17 -6.63 12.29
CA ASN A 107 -0.71 -5.28 12.25
C ASN A 107 -1.94 -5.16 11.34
N GLY A 108 -2.35 -6.26 10.70
CA GLY A 108 -3.51 -6.29 9.79
C GLY A 108 -3.19 -5.85 8.37
N PHE A 109 -1.91 -5.82 7.98
CA PHE A 109 -1.49 -5.55 6.60
C PHE A 109 -1.30 -6.84 5.82
N PHE A 110 -1.58 -6.82 4.52
CA PHE A 110 -1.12 -7.87 3.61
C PHE A 110 0.40 -7.75 3.46
N ARG A 111 1.11 -8.86 3.58
CA ARG A 111 2.56 -8.90 3.43
C ARG A 111 3.05 -10.25 2.94
N THR A 112 3.84 -10.22 1.88
CA THR A 112 4.62 -11.38 1.43
C THR A 112 6.11 -11.11 1.61
N LEU A 113 6.88 -12.17 1.83
CA LEU A 113 8.31 -12.11 2.13
C LEU A 113 8.99 -13.36 1.59
N PRO A 114 10.14 -13.25 0.89
CA PRO A 114 10.82 -14.41 0.29
C PRO A 114 11.17 -15.51 1.29
N HIS A 115 11.65 -15.13 2.47
CA HIS A 115 12.14 -16.07 3.49
C HIS A 115 11.03 -16.73 4.32
N ILE A 116 9.79 -16.23 4.24
CA ILE A 116 8.65 -16.79 4.97
C ILE A 116 7.71 -17.53 4.02
N HIS A 117 7.41 -16.92 2.88
CA HIS A 117 6.35 -17.36 1.99
C HIS A 117 6.85 -17.95 0.67
N GLY A 118 8.17 -17.90 0.39
CA GLY A 118 8.70 -18.30 -0.91
C GLY A 118 8.24 -17.42 -2.08
N MET A 119 7.75 -16.21 -1.77
CA MET A 119 7.22 -15.23 -2.73
C MET A 119 8.03 -13.94 -2.70
N GLU A 120 7.92 -13.12 -3.74
CA GLU A 120 8.49 -11.76 -3.74
C GLU A 120 7.88 -10.91 -2.62
N GLY A 121 8.57 -9.82 -2.26
CA GLY A 121 8.15 -8.92 -1.18
C GLY A 121 7.08 -7.93 -1.63
N PHE A 122 5.85 -8.10 -1.15
CA PHE A 122 4.75 -7.17 -1.37
C PHE A 122 4.17 -6.68 -0.04
N PHE A 123 3.55 -5.52 -0.08
CA PHE A 123 2.82 -4.91 1.02
C PHE A 123 1.46 -4.43 0.55
N GLY A 124 0.44 -4.56 1.40
CA GLY A 124 -0.90 -4.05 1.15
C GLY A 124 -1.60 -3.51 2.39
N ALA A 125 -2.18 -2.32 2.29
CA ALA A 125 -3.00 -1.71 3.34
C ALA A 125 -4.39 -1.38 2.80
N LEU A 126 -5.43 -1.89 3.47
CA LEU A 126 -6.82 -1.63 3.12
C LEU A 126 -7.39 -0.54 4.02
N PHE A 127 -8.04 0.44 3.41
CA PHE A 127 -8.71 1.52 4.10
C PHE A 127 -10.20 1.54 3.79
N THR A 128 -10.96 2.15 4.68
CA THR A 128 -12.37 2.50 4.47
C THR A 128 -12.55 4.00 4.66
N LYS A 129 -13.39 4.61 3.83
CA LYS A 129 -13.84 6.00 4.04
C LYS A 129 -15.05 5.99 4.96
N LYS A 130 -14.99 6.75 6.04
CA LYS A 130 -16.09 7.00 6.98
C LYS A 130 -17.10 7.98 6.37
#